data_AF-A0A7V1F7Z4-F1
#
_entry.id   AF-A0A7V1F7Z4-F1
#
_cell.length_a   1.000
_cell.length_b   1.000
_cell.length_c   1.000
_cell.angle_alpha   90.00
_cell.angle_beta   90.00
_cell.angle_gamma   90.00
#
_symmetry.space_group_name_H-M   'P 1'
#
loop_
_entity.id
_entity.type
_entity.pdbx_description
1 polymer ?
#
loop_
_entity_poly.entity_id
_entity_poly.type
_entity_poly.pdbx_seq_one_letter_code
_entity_poly.pdbx_strand_id
1 'polypeptide(L)'
;MEVIEGLFEKALKLESPWQVKAIEFKESEKRLKILIDFPRGSVFKCPECGKEEKGYDTKEKEWRHLNFFQYECHLVVRVPRIKCKEDGILQVEVPWARKGADFTLLFESFAMTLCREMPVNKVSKIIGED
;
A
#
# COMPACT_ATOMS: atom_id res chain seq x y z
N MET A 1 16.81 3.12 13.24
CA MET A 1 15.39 2.90 12.90
C MET A 1 14.63 3.03 14.19
N GLU A 2 13.69 3.96 14.26
CA GLU A 2 12.80 4.07 15.42
C GLU A 2 12.03 2.74 15.58
N VAL A 3 11.75 2.35 16.83
CA VAL A 3 11.20 1.02 17.16
C VAL A 3 9.81 0.82 16.52
N ILE A 4 9.10 1.91 16.25
CA ILE A 4 7.72 1.92 15.76
C ILE A 4 7.68 1.54 14.27
N GLU A 5 8.51 2.15 13.43
CA GLU A 5 8.59 1.87 11.99
C GLU A 5 8.96 0.42 11.75
N GLY A 6 9.95 -0.10 12.47
CA GLY A 6 10.36 -1.50 12.37
C GLY A 6 9.26 -2.49 12.78
N LEU A 7 8.33 -2.10 13.66
CA LEU A 7 7.14 -2.91 13.98
C LEU A 7 6.16 -2.92 12.79
N PHE A 8 5.84 -1.75 12.23
CA PHE A 8 4.90 -1.66 11.10
C PHE A 8 5.43 -2.32 9.84
N GLU A 9 6.73 -2.21 9.54
CA GLU A 9 7.35 -2.92 8.43
C GLU A 9 7.16 -4.44 8.56
N LYS A 10 7.42 -4.99 9.75
CA LYS A 10 7.24 -6.42 10.01
C LYS A 10 5.77 -6.83 9.95
N ALA A 11 4.88 -6.02 10.52
CA ALA A 11 3.45 -6.30 10.53
C ALA A 11 2.84 -6.27 9.12
N LEU A 12 3.25 -5.31 8.30
CA LEU A 12 2.87 -5.20 6.89
C LEU A 12 3.63 -6.18 5.97
N LYS A 13 4.60 -6.92 6.51
CA LYS A 13 5.49 -7.81 5.76
C LYS A 13 6.17 -7.10 4.59
N LEU A 14 6.66 -5.89 4.83
CA LEU A 14 7.42 -5.16 3.82
C LEU A 14 8.74 -5.87 3.57
N GLU A 15 9.02 -6.10 2.30
CA GLU A 15 10.28 -6.67 1.83
C GLU A 15 11.09 -5.58 1.12
N SER A 16 12.41 -5.77 1.07
CA SER A 16 13.30 -4.90 0.30
C SER A 16 12.78 -4.72 -1.13
N PRO A 17 12.72 -3.49 -1.67
CA PRO A 17 13.32 -2.27 -1.13
C PRO A 17 12.36 -1.38 -0.31
N TRP A 18 11.18 -1.86 0.05
CA TRP A 18 10.15 -1.08 0.73
C TRP A 18 10.47 -0.91 2.22
N GLN A 19 10.28 0.31 2.72
CA GLN A 19 10.50 0.66 4.12
C GLN A 19 9.49 1.72 4.58
N VAL A 20 9.12 1.69 5.86
CA VAL A 20 8.31 2.74 6.46
C VAL A 20 9.21 3.96 6.66
N LYS A 21 8.83 5.06 6.03
CA LYS A 21 9.52 6.36 6.10
C LYS A 21 9.06 7.17 7.30
N ALA A 22 7.75 7.15 7.58
CA ALA A 22 7.14 7.90 8.66
C ALA A 22 5.76 7.33 8.99
N ILE A 23 5.28 7.61 10.19
CA ILE A 23 3.93 7.28 10.63
C ILE A 23 3.28 8.57 11.11
N GLU A 24 2.18 8.95 10.47
CA GLU A 24 1.41 10.14 10.82
C GLU A 24 0.10 9.69 11.46
N PHE A 25 -0.01 9.91 12.76
CA PHE A 25 -1.21 9.57 13.52
C PHE A 25 -1.98 10.84 13.90
N LYS A 26 -3.22 10.95 13.41
CA LYS A 26 -4.12 12.07 13.66
C LYS A 26 -5.36 11.59 14.40
N GLU A 27 -5.32 11.69 15.73
CA GLU A 27 -6.38 11.21 16.60
C GLU A 27 -7.72 11.92 16.37
N SER A 28 -7.71 13.24 16.15
CA SER A 28 -8.91 14.04 15.89
C SER A 28 -9.65 13.64 14.60
N GLU A 29 -8.89 13.18 13.60
CA GLU A 29 -9.41 12.67 12.33
C GLU A 29 -9.67 11.15 12.36
N LYS A 30 -9.40 10.49 13.50
CA LYS A 30 -9.39 9.03 13.66
C LYS A 30 -8.61 8.31 12.56
N ARG A 31 -7.47 8.86 12.15
CA ARG A 31 -6.73 8.39 10.97
C ARG A 31 -5.25 8.16 11.25
N LEU A 32 -4.75 7.04 10.74
CA LEU A 32 -3.36 6.65 10.70
C LEU A 32 -2.89 6.62 9.24
N LYS A 33 -1.85 7.36 8.90
CA LYS A 33 -1.14 7.24 7.62
C LYS A 33 0.23 6.62 7.85
N ILE A 34 0.52 5.55 7.14
CA ILE A 34 1.83 4.91 7.12
C ILE A 34 2.48 5.29 5.81
N LEU A 35 3.52 6.13 5.88
CA LEU A 35 4.25 6.59 4.71
C LEU A 35 5.30 5.54 4.38
N ILE A 36 5.17 4.90 3.22
CA ILE A 36 6.10 3.88 2.73
C ILE A 36 6.94 4.49 1.60
N ASP A 37 8.23 4.21 1.64
CA ASP A 37 9.17 4.64 0.62
C ASP A 37 10.16 3.51 0.29
N PHE A 38 11.10 3.80 -0.59
CA PHE A 38 12.21 2.93 -0.97
C PHE A 38 13.48 3.78 -1.16
N PRO A 39 14.68 3.23 -0.92
CA PRO A 39 15.94 3.93 -1.11
C PRO A 39 16.17 4.39 -2.56
N ARG A 40 16.86 5.53 -2.74
CA ARG A 40 17.26 5.97 -4.08
C ARG A 40 18.23 4.95 -4.70
N GLY A 41 18.02 4.64 -5.97
CA GLY A 41 18.84 3.65 -6.70
C GLY A 41 18.35 2.21 -6.58
N SER A 42 17.24 1.96 -5.87
CA SER A 42 16.57 0.67 -5.88
C SER A 42 16.20 0.22 -7.30
N VAL A 43 16.24 -1.09 -7.47
CA VAL A 43 15.94 -1.81 -8.71
C VAL A 43 14.60 -2.49 -8.56
N PHE A 44 13.81 -2.49 -9.63
CA PHE A 44 12.48 -3.07 -9.67
C PHE A 44 12.31 -3.91 -10.93
N LYS A 45 11.43 -4.91 -10.85
CA LYS A 45 11.09 -5.75 -12.01
C LYS A 45 10.03 -5.08 -12.86
N CYS A 46 10.19 -5.17 -14.17
CA CYS A 46 9.15 -4.80 -15.12
C CYS A 46 7.91 -5.67 -14.91
N PRO A 47 6.70 -5.10 -14.76
CA PRO A 47 5.49 -5.88 -14.57
C PRO A 47 5.13 -6.75 -15.77
N GLU A 48 5.62 -6.42 -16.97
CA GLU A 48 5.30 -7.15 -18.20
C GLU A 48 6.37 -8.22 -18.52
N CYS A 49 7.65 -7.82 -18.68
CA CYS A 49 8.71 -8.75 -19.07
C CYS A 49 9.60 -9.27 -17.91
N GLY A 50 9.42 -8.77 -16.69
CA GLY A 50 10.18 -9.19 -15.50
C GLY A 50 11.62 -8.68 -15.39
N LYS A 51 12.14 -7.94 -16.38
CA LYS A 51 13.50 -7.40 -16.37
C LYS A 51 13.71 -6.38 -15.26
N GLU A 52 14.91 -6.38 -14.70
CA GLU A 52 15.31 -5.45 -13.64
C GLU A 52 15.71 -4.08 -14.22
N GLU A 53 15.06 -3.04 -13.73
CA GLU A 53 15.29 -1.66 -14.14
C GLU A 53 15.37 -0.74 -12.92
N LYS A 54 16.12 0.35 -13.01
CA LYS A 54 16.13 1.38 -11.97
C LYS A 54 14.86 2.22 -12.05
N GLY A 55 14.44 2.77 -10.90
CA GLY A 55 13.36 3.76 -10.87
C GLY A 55 13.67 4.96 -11.79
N TYR A 56 12.75 5.25 -12.71
CA TYR A 56 12.78 6.36 -13.64
C TYR A 56 12.23 7.63 -13.00
N ASP A 57 11.00 7.55 -12.50
CA ASP A 57 10.37 8.56 -11.66
C ASP A 57 9.41 7.91 -10.66
N THR A 58 8.63 8.72 -9.94
CA THR A 58 7.73 8.23 -8.90
C THR A 58 6.37 8.93 -8.94
N LYS A 59 5.33 8.23 -8.51
CA LYS A 59 4.02 8.81 -8.20
C LYS A 59 3.61 8.44 -6.78
N GLU A 60 3.10 9.41 -6.04
CA GLU A 60 2.46 9.11 -4.76
C GLU A 60 1.10 8.45 -4.99
N LYS A 61 0.81 7.42 -4.21
CA LYS A 61 -0.46 6.71 -4.20
C LYS A 61 -0.87 6.42 -2.76
N GLU A 62 -2.17 6.38 -2.54
CA GLU A 62 -2.75 6.08 -1.24
C GLU A 62 -3.67 4.86 -1.37
N TRP A 63 -3.54 3.90 -0.45
CA TRP A 63 -4.46 2.77 -0.33
C TRP A 63 -5.11 2.76 1.03
N ARG A 64 -6.41 2.49 1.06
CA ARG A 64 -7.12 2.14 2.28
C ARG A 64 -6.73 0.73 2.73
N HIS A 65 -6.22 0.62 3.96
CA HIS A 65 -5.82 -0.63 4.61
C HIS A 65 -6.80 -1.03 5.71
N LEU A 66 -6.60 -2.19 6.34
CA LEU A 66 -7.37 -2.56 7.54
C LEU A 66 -7.20 -1.51 8.64
N ASN A 67 -8.25 -1.30 9.43
CA ASN A 67 -8.17 -0.37 10.56
C ASN A 67 -7.04 -0.76 11.52
N PHE A 68 -6.35 0.25 12.01
CA PHE A 68 -5.47 0.10 13.15
C PHE A 68 -6.29 0.43 14.40
N PHE A 69 -6.80 -0.61 15.07
CA PHE A 69 -7.82 -0.47 16.12
C PHE A 69 -9.05 0.29 15.61
N GLN A 70 -9.47 1.37 16.28
CA GLN A 70 -10.58 2.23 15.88
C GLN A 70 -10.22 3.26 14.81
N TYR A 71 -8.98 3.26 14.31
CA TYR A 71 -8.47 4.28 13.39
C TYR A 71 -8.41 3.77 11.95
N GLU A 72 -8.87 4.59 11.01
CA GLU A 72 -8.72 4.32 9.58
C GLU A 72 -7.24 4.34 9.22
N CYS A 73 -6.74 3.24 8.66
CA CYS A 73 -5.35 3.15 8.24
C CYS A 73 -5.22 3.32 6.73
N HIS A 74 -4.30 4.17 6.31
CA HIS A 74 -3.95 4.37 4.92
C HIS A 74 -2.45 4.16 4.69
N LEU A 75 -2.12 3.43 3.62
CA LEU A 75 -0.74 3.33 3.15
C LEU A 75 -0.51 4.42 2.11
N VAL A 76 0.32 5.40 2.43
CA VAL A 76 0.72 6.46 1.49
C VAL A 76 2.11 6.13 0.98
N VAL A 77 2.24 5.85 -0.31
CA VAL A 77 3.47 5.28 -0.85
C VAL A 77 3.95 6.06 -2.04
N ARG A 78 5.25 6.35 -2.03
CA ARG A 78 5.94 6.78 -3.25
C ARG A 78 6.18 5.54 -4.11
N VAL A 79 5.40 5.38 -5.19
CA VAL A 79 5.49 4.22 -6.09
C VAL A 79 6.40 4.54 -7.27
N PRO A 80 7.44 3.75 -7.53
CA PRO A 80 8.29 3.96 -8.70
C PRO A 80 7.59 3.59 -9.99
N ARG A 81 7.93 4.35 -11.04
CA ARG A 81 7.82 3.87 -12.41
C ARG A 81 9.21 3.58 -12.93
N ILE A 82 9.33 2.53 -13.72
CA ILE A 82 10.56 2.17 -14.43
C ILE A 82 10.42 2.58 -15.90
N LYS A 83 11.56 2.72 -16.58
CA LYS A 83 11.61 2.86 -18.04
C LYS A 83 12.24 1.60 -18.63
N CYS A 84 11.40 0.61 -18.93
CA CYS A 84 11.81 -0.60 -19.61
C CYS A 84 12.09 -0.28 -21.10
N LYS A 85 13.15 -0.85 -21.65
CA LYS A 85 13.49 -0.68 -23.07
C LYS A 85 12.47 -1.32 -24.02
N GLU A 86 11.78 -2.36 -23.57
CA GLU A 86 10.84 -3.15 -24.38
C GLU A 86 9.40 -2.69 -24.18
N ASP A 87 8.99 -2.51 -22.92
CA ASP A 87 7.59 -2.24 -22.57
C ASP A 87 7.29 -0.77 -22.25
N GLY A 88 8.30 0.11 -22.33
CA GLY A 88 8.15 1.54 -22.09
C GLY A 88 8.14 1.95 -20.62
N ILE A 89 7.38 3.01 -20.29
CA ILE A 89 7.31 3.53 -18.92
C ILE A 89 6.14 2.90 -18.18
N LEU A 90 6.45 2.11 -17.15
CA LEU A 90 5.49 1.31 -16.41
C LEU A 90 5.62 1.56 -14.92
N GLN A 91 4.50 1.57 -14.21
CA GLN A 91 4.50 1.54 -12.76
C GLN A 91 4.81 0.14 -12.26
N VAL A 92 5.67 0.01 -11.26
CA VAL A 92 5.97 -1.29 -10.65
C VAL A 92 4.75 -1.84 -9.92
N GLU A 93 4.69 -3.16 -9.78
CA GLU A 93 3.74 -3.81 -8.88
C GLU A 93 4.13 -3.56 -7.42
N VAL A 94 3.11 -3.42 -6.57
CA VAL A 94 3.29 -3.33 -5.12
C VAL A 94 2.73 -4.60 -4.47
N PRO A 95 3.34 -5.10 -3.39
CA PRO A 95 2.96 -6.40 -2.82
C PRO A 95 1.60 -6.39 -2.12
N TRP A 96 1.07 -5.22 -1.76
CA TRP A 96 -0.17 -5.09 -0.98
C TRP A 96 -1.41 -4.73 -1.81
N ALA A 97 -1.31 -4.47 -3.11
CA ALA A 97 -2.46 -4.06 -3.92
C ALA A 97 -2.30 -4.41 -5.40
N ARG A 98 -3.42 -4.72 -6.05
CA ARG A 98 -3.49 -4.89 -7.50
C ARG A 98 -3.39 -3.54 -8.23
N LYS A 99 -3.01 -3.59 -9.51
CA LYS A 99 -2.92 -2.40 -10.36
C LYS A 99 -4.26 -1.66 -10.41
N GLY A 100 -4.24 -0.38 -10.03
CA GLY A 100 -5.41 0.49 -10.07
C GLY A 100 -6.39 0.33 -8.89
N ALA A 101 -6.10 -0.53 -7.90
CA ALA A 101 -6.91 -0.59 -6.70
C ALA A 101 -6.64 0.61 -5.79
N ASP A 102 -7.70 1.06 -5.11
CA ASP A 102 -7.66 2.04 -4.01
C ASP A 102 -7.62 1.36 -2.63
N PHE A 103 -7.80 0.04 -2.59
CA PHE A 103 -7.76 -0.78 -1.38
C PHE A 103 -6.61 -1.78 -1.42
N THR A 104 -6.08 -2.11 -0.25
CA THR A 104 -5.12 -3.21 -0.13
C THR A 104 -5.80 -4.58 -0.26
N LEU A 105 -5.05 -5.60 -0.66
CA LEU A 105 -5.52 -7.00 -0.76
C LEU A 105 -6.13 -7.51 0.55
N LEU A 106 -5.54 -7.13 1.69
CA LEU A 106 -6.07 -7.50 3.01
C LEU A 106 -7.39 -6.80 3.32
N PHE A 107 -7.55 -5.54 2.93
CA PHE A 107 -8.83 -4.82 3.05
C PHE A 107 -9.90 -5.44 2.17
N GLU A 108 -9.60 -5.67 0.88
CA GLU A 108 -10.53 -6.33 -0.06
C GLU A 108 -10.95 -7.71 0.47
N SER A 109 -10.01 -8.52 0.97
CA SER A 109 -10.28 -9.84 1.55
C SER A 109 -11.19 -9.77 2.79
N PHE A 110 -10.96 -8.79 3.68
CA PHE A 110 -11.79 -8.59 4.86
C PHE A 110 -13.22 -8.17 4.48
N ALA A 111 -13.37 -7.20 3.57
CA ALA A 111 -14.67 -6.78 3.07
C ALA A 111 -15.43 -7.95 2.42
N MET A 112 -14.75 -8.74 1.58
CA MET A 112 -15.36 -9.93 0.95
C MET A 112 -15.77 -10.99 1.97
N THR A 113 -15.00 -11.16 3.04
CA THR A 113 -15.36 -12.09 4.14
C THR A 113 -16.64 -11.62 4.84
N LEU A 114 -16.79 -10.32 5.13
CA LEU A 114 -18.01 -9.79 5.72
C LEU A 114 -19.21 -9.91 4.77
N CYS A 115 -19.04 -9.62 3.48
CA CYS A 115 -20.10 -9.70 2.48
C CYS A 115 -20.68 -11.12 2.31
N ARG A 116 -19.95 -12.16 2.73
CA ARG A 116 -20.48 -13.53 2.76
C ARG A 116 -21.48 -13.75 3.89
N GLU A 117 -21.33 -13.03 4.99
CA GLU A 117 -22.09 -13.26 6.23
C GLU A 117 -23.18 -12.21 6.46
N MET A 118 -23.13 -11.07 5.75
CA MET A 118 -24.11 -10.00 5.90
C MET A 118 -24.33 -9.17 4.62
N PRO A 119 -25.47 -8.46 4.52
CA PRO A 119 -25.74 -7.58 3.38
C PRO A 119 -24.68 -6.49 3.21
N VAL A 120 -24.38 -6.14 1.95
CA VAL A 120 -23.34 -5.15 1.58
C VAL A 120 -23.53 -3.80 2.29
N ASN A 121 -24.77 -3.36 2.48
CA ASN A 121 -25.08 -2.10 3.19
C ASN A 121 -24.75 -2.12 4.69
N LYS A 122 -24.57 -3.30 5.30
CA LYS A 122 -24.09 -3.46 6.67
C LYS A 122 -22.57 -3.52 6.68
N VAL A 123 -21.97 -4.18 5.69
CA VAL A 123 -20.53 -4.21 5.50
C VAL A 123 -19.98 -2.81 5.32
N SER A 124 -20.56 -1.99 4.43
CA SER A 124 -20.15 -0.60 4.18
C SER A 124 -20.05 0.21 5.46
N LYS A 125 -21.06 0.10 6.33
CA LYS A 125 -21.11 0.77 7.64
C LYS A 125 -20.06 0.29 8.63
N ILE A 126 -19.66 -0.99 8.57
CA ILE A 126 -18.63 -1.56 9.46
C ILE A 126 -17.24 -1.11 9.00
N ILE A 127 -16.98 -1.12 7.69
CA ILE A 127 -15.66 -0.79 7.14
C ILE A 127 -15.45 0.72 6.91
N GLY A 128 -16.54 1.49 6.93
CA GLY A 128 -16.52 2.94 6.74
C GLY A 128 -16.39 3.38 5.27
N GLU A 129 -16.82 2.55 4.32
CA GLU A 129 -16.69 2.81 2.87
C GLU A 129 -18.06 2.66 2.20
N ASP A 130 -18.45 3.62 1.35
CA ASP A 130 -19.75 3.64 0.66
C ASP A 130 -19.76 2.93 -0.71
#